data_AF-A0A7H4P4W0-F1
#
_entry.id   AF-A0A7H4P4W0-F1
#
_cell.length_a   1.000
_cell.length_b   1.000
_cell.length_c   1.000
_cell.angle_alpha   90.00
_cell.angle_beta   90.00
_cell.angle_gamma   90.00
#
_symmetry.space_group_name_H-M   'P 1'
#
loop_
_entity.id
_entity.type
_entity.pdbx_description
1 polymer ?
#
loop_
_entity_poly.entity_id
_entity_poly.type
_entity_poly.pdbx_seq_one_letter_code
_entity_poly.pdbx_strand_id
1 'polypeptide(L)'
;MTSPADIGRLTTAIYLFEPRLINEVVFVAGETTSYGKLADTVERVTKRTFTRQVFTLPTLLEQLRMKPDDRMLRYRVAFARGDGMWWPMSETWNVQNNIPTQDIESWLRSVI
;
A
#
# COMPACT_ATOMS: atom_id res chain seq x y z
N MET A 1 0.71 1.01 2.45
CA MET A 1 2.05 1.07 1.83
C MET A 1 3.05 0.55 2.84
N THR A 2 4.00 -0.27 2.41
CA THR A 2 5.04 -0.83 3.28
C THR A 2 6.34 -0.81 2.50
N SER A 3 7.42 -0.28 3.07
CA SER A 3 8.70 -0.17 2.37
C SER A 3 9.28 -1.57 2.10
N PRO A 4 10.11 -1.76 1.06
CA PRO A 4 10.78 -3.04 0.83
C PRO A 4 11.62 -3.51 2.02
N ALA A 5 12.27 -2.58 2.73
CA ALA A 5 13.05 -2.88 3.93
C ALA A 5 12.17 -3.40 5.07
N ASP A 6 11.00 -2.77 5.30
CA ASP A 6 10.05 -3.24 6.29
C ASP A 6 9.42 -4.58 5.91
N ILE A 7 9.12 -4.82 4.64
CA ILE A 7 8.63 -6.12 4.17
C ILE A 7 9.66 -7.21 4.57
N GLY A 8 10.94 -7.02 4.25
CA GLY A 8 11.97 -7.98 4.62
C GLY A 8 12.04 -8.23 6.13
N ARG A 9 12.09 -7.17 6.93
CA ARG A 9 12.16 -7.27 8.40
C ARG A 9 10.93 -7.96 8.99
N LEU A 10 9.73 -7.62 8.51
CA LEU A 10 8.48 -8.21 8.99
C LEU A 10 8.38 -9.68 8.59
N THR A 11 8.75 -10.05 7.36
CA THR A 11 8.79 -11.45 6.94
C THR A 11 9.73 -12.26 7.82
N THR A 12 10.94 -11.75 8.12
CA THR A 12 11.86 -12.42 9.05
C THR A 12 11.28 -12.52 10.46
N ALA A 13 10.66 -11.46 10.97
CA ALA A 13 10.05 -11.48 12.30
C ALA A 13 8.91 -12.50 12.40
N ILE A 14 8.04 -12.58 11.37
CA ILE A 14 6.97 -13.58 11.26
C ILE A 14 7.54 -14.99 11.22
N TYR A 15 8.60 -15.21 10.44
CA TYR A 15 9.24 -16.52 10.30
C TYR A 15 9.85 -17.04 11.62
N LEU A 16 10.41 -16.13 12.41
CA LEU A 16 11.05 -16.45 13.70
C LEU A 16 10.10 -16.39 14.90
N PHE A 17 8.84 -16.02 14.70
CA PHE A 17 7.86 -15.87 15.77
C PHE A 17 7.47 -17.22 16.38
N GLU A 18 7.38 -17.27 17.71
CA GLU A 18 6.92 -18.44 18.46
C GLU A 18 5.74 -18.05 19.39
N PRO A 19 4.64 -18.82 19.40
CA PRO A 19 4.42 -20.04 18.63
C PRO A 19 4.29 -19.77 17.13
N ARG A 20 4.79 -20.70 16.31
CA ARG A 20 4.72 -20.58 14.84
C ARG A 20 3.31 -20.33 14.33
N LEU A 21 3.19 -19.42 13.37
CA LEU A 21 1.97 -19.21 12.59
C LEU A 21 1.92 -20.26 11.46
N ILE A 22 0.90 -21.11 11.45
CA ILE A 22 0.77 -22.23 10.51
C ILE A 22 -0.57 -22.12 9.78
N ASN A 23 -0.54 -22.12 8.44
CA ASN A 23 -1.73 -22.03 7.58
C ASN A 23 -2.58 -20.77 7.79
N GLU A 24 -1.96 -19.66 8.17
CA GLU A 24 -2.61 -18.38 8.44
C GLU A 24 -2.29 -17.32 7.37
N VAL A 25 -3.24 -16.41 7.12
CA VAL A 25 -2.99 -15.19 6.35
C VAL A 25 -2.55 -14.10 7.31
N VAL A 26 -1.32 -13.63 7.18
CA VAL A 26 -0.75 -12.60 8.06
C VAL A 26 -0.82 -11.23 7.39
N PHE A 27 -1.64 -10.34 7.95
CA PHE A 27 -1.77 -8.96 7.47
C PHE A 27 -0.72 -8.04 8.10
N VAL A 28 -0.04 -7.24 7.28
CA VAL A 28 0.99 -6.28 7.71
C VAL A 28 0.77 -4.91 7.09
N ALA A 29 1.10 -3.83 7.79
CA ALA A 29 1.01 -2.48 7.21
C ALA A 29 2.14 -1.55 7.70
N GLY A 30 2.71 -0.80 6.77
CA GLY A 30 3.51 0.40 7.05
C GLY A 30 2.64 1.60 7.39
N GLU A 31 1.99 2.16 6.37
CA GLU A 31 1.01 3.24 6.49
C GLU A 31 -0.19 2.95 5.58
N THR A 32 -1.42 2.99 6.13
CA THR A 32 -2.64 3.02 5.33
C THR A 32 -2.97 4.46 4.94
N THR A 33 -3.10 4.72 3.64
CA THR A 33 -3.30 6.08 3.10
C THR A 33 -4.27 6.07 1.92
N SER A 34 -4.91 7.20 1.65
CA SER A 34 -5.68 7.43 0.43
C SER A 34 -4.79 8.02 -0.68
N TYR A 35 -5.21 7.91 -1.94
CA TYR A 35 -4.51 8.57 -3.05
C TYR A 35 -4.41 10.09 -2.89
N GLY A 36 -5.44 10.73 -2.30
CA GLY A 36 -5.41 12.17 -2.00
C GLY A 36 -4.31 12.50 -0.99
N LYS A 37 -4.27 11.78 0.15
CA LYS A 37 -3.26 11.99 1.19
C LYS A 37 -1.84 11.66 0.70
N LEU A 38 -1.70 10.64 -0.15
CA LEU A 38 -0.43 10.33 -0.81
C LEU A 38 0.03 11.50 -1.68
N ALA A 39 -0.84 12.05 -2.53
CA ALA A 39 -0.52 13.21 -3.36
C ALA A 39 -0.11 14.42 -2.50
N ASP A 40 -0.87 14.72 -1.43
CA ASP A 40 -0.54 15.81 -0.50
C ASP A 40 0.84 15.61 0.13
N THR A 41 1.18 14.36 0.48
CA THR A 41 2.47 14.01 1.09
C THR A 41 3.62 14.18 0.09
N VAL A 42 3.45 13.73 -1.15
CA VAL A 42 4.46 13.89 -2.20
C VAL A 42 4.69 15.38 -2.50
N GLU A 43 3.63 16.20 -2.60
CA GLU A 43 3.76 17.65 -2.79
C GLU A 43 4.49 18.33 -1.64
N ARG A 44 4.13 17.98 -0.40
CA ARG A 44 4.76 18.54 0.81
C ARG A 44 6.26 18.23 0.88
N VAL A 45 6.65 17.01 0.52
CA VAL A 45 8.03 16.54 0.60
C VAL A 45 8.88 17.08 -0.57
N THR A 46 8.33 17.08 -1.78
CA THR A 46 9.05 17.54 -2.99
C THR A 46 9.00 19.05 -3.22
N LYS A 47 8.12 19.78 -2.52
CA LYS A 47 7.84 21.22 -2.74
C LYS A 47 7.37 21.54 -4.17
N ARG A 48 6.71 20.58 -4.81
CA ARG A 48 6.11 20.73 -6.15
C ARG A 48 4.63 20.47 -6.08
N THR A 49 3.86 21.10 -6.95
CA THR A 49 2.42 20.85 -7.12
C THR A 49 2.18 19.97 -8.33
N PHE A 50 1.19 19.08 -8.24
CA PHE A 50 0.81 18.16 -9.32
C PHE A 50 -0.65 18.35 -9.73
N THR A 51 -0.92 18.22 -11.02
CA THR A 51 -2.29 18.08 -11.52
C THR A 51 -2.84 16.71 -11.15
N ARG A 52 -4.04 16.67 -10.56
CA ARG A 52 -4.70 15.44 -10.13
C ARG A 52 -5.86 15.12 -11.07
N GLN A 53 -5.93 13.89 -11.57
CA GLN A 53 -7.03 13.41 -12.39
C GLN A 53 -7.60 12.13 -11.79
N VAL A 54 -8.91 12.09 -11.62
CA VAL A 54 -9.60 10.91 -11.09
C VAL A 54 -9.92 9.94 -12.22
N PHE A 55 -9.49 8.69 -12.09
CA PHE A 55 -9.94 7.59 -12.94
C PHE A 55 -10.97 6.77 -12.17
N THR A 56 -12.24 6.93 -12.54
CA THR A 56 -13.34 6.25 -11.85
C THR A 56 -13.36 4.76 -12.18
N LEU A 57 -13.82 3.93 -11.25
CA LEU A 57 -13.94 2.50 -11.45
C LEU A 57 -14.76 2.12 -12.70
N PRO A 58 -15.93 2.74 -13.00
CA PRO A 58 -16.67 2.47 -14.24
C PRO A 58 -15.84 2.75 -15.50
N THR A 59 -15.09 3.86 -15.52
CA THR A 59 -14.22 4.21 -16.66
C THR A 59 -13.12 3.19 -16.85
N LEU A 60 -12.47 2.78 -15.75
CA LEU A 60 -11.39 1.79 -15.78
C LEU A 60 -11.89 0.41 -16.22
N LEU A 61 -13.09 0.00 -15.79
CA LEU A 61 -13.70 -1.26 -16.21
C LEU A 61 -14.02 -1.26 -17.70
N GLU A 62 -14.56 -0.17 -18.25
CA GLU A 62 -14.84 -0.06 -19.67
C GLU A 62 -13.55 -0.07 -20.51
N GLN A 63 -12.52 0.65 -20.07
CA GLN A 63 -11.20 0.62 -20.72
C GLN A 63 -10.61 -0.79 -20.72
N LEU A 64 -10.71 -1.51 -19.59
CA LEU A 64 -10.21 -2.87 -19.47
C LEU A 64 -10.98 -3.85 -20.35
N ARG A 65 -12.31 -3.67 -20.50
CA ARG A 65 -13.13 -4.47 -21.42
C ARG A 65 -12.64 -4.37 -22.87
N MET A 66 -12.24 -3.17 -23.29
CA MET A 66 -11.73 -2.91 -24.64
C MET A 66 -10.27 -3.35 -24.83
N LYS A 67 -9.49 -3.42 -23.75
CA LYS A 67 -8.06 -3.78 -23.74
C LYS A 67 -7.77 -4.79 -22.63
N PRO A 68 -8.28 -6.03 -22.73
CA PRO A 68 -8.23 -6.99 -21.63
C PRO A 68 -6.80 -7.35 -21.23
N ASP A 69 -5.83 -7.31 -22.16
CA ASP A 69 -4.44 -7.69 -21.90
C ASP A 69 -3.56 -6.54 -21.39
N ASP A 70 -4.12 -5.34 -21.26
CA ASP A 70 -3.39 -4.21 -20.69
C ASP A 70 -3.18 -4.41 -19.17
N ARG A 71 -1.93 -4.75 -18.83
CA ARG A 71 -1.50 -5.02 -17.45
C ARG A 71 -1.70 -3.81 -16.53
N MET A 72 -1.51 -2.59 -17.02
CA MET A 72 -1.68 -1.39 -16.21
C MET A 72 -3.15 -1.07 -15.96
N LEU A 73 -4.04 -1.34 -16.91
CA LEU A 73 -5.48 -1.24 -16.68
C LEU A 73 -5.95 -2.25 -15.63
N ARG A 74 -5.49 -3.52 -15.70
CA ARG A 74 -5.77 -4.52 -14.66
C ARG A 74 -5.34 -4.05 -13.27
N TYR A 75 -4.13 -3.50 -13.18
CA TYR A 75 -3.59 -2.95 -11.94
C TYR A 75 -4.45 -1.80 -11.40
N ARG A 76 -4.78 -0.80 -12.24
CA ARG A 76 -5.61 0.34 -11.83
C ARG A 76 -7.01 -0.08 -11.37
N VAL A 77 -7.64 -1.02 -12.09
CA VAL A 77 -8.95 -1.57 -11.69
C VAL A 77 -8.86 -2.21 -10.32
N ALA A 78 -7.83 -3.04 -10.05
CA ALA A 78 -7.67 -3.69 -8.74
C ALA A 78 -7.61 -2.66 -7.60
N PHE A 79 -6.82 -1.60 -7.74
CA PHE A 79 -6.72 -0.55 -6.72
C PHE A 79 -7.97 0.33 -6.60
N ALA A 80 -8.77 0.45 -7.66
CA ALA A 80 -9.98 1.27 -7.67
C ALA A 80 -11.21 0.59 -7.05
N ARG A 81 -11.19 -0.73 -6.82
CA ARG A 81 -12.32 -1.45 -6.22
C ARG A 81 -12.54 -1.10 -4.74
N GLY A 82 -11.48 -0.73 -4.03
CA GLY A 82 -11.54 -0.30 -2.63
C GLY A 82 -11.66 -1.44 -1.61
N ASP A 83 -11.99 -2.66 -2.05
CA ASP A 83 -12.00 -3.88 -1.24
C ASP A 83 -10.68 -4.67 -1.41
N GLY A 84 -10.23 -5.31 -0.33
CA GLY A 84 -9.02 -6.15 -0.34
C GLY A 84 -7.68 -5.43 -0.52
N MET A 85 -7.67 -4.10 -0.64
CA MET A 85 -6.45 -3.30 -0.86
C MET A 85 -5.90 -2.64 0.42
N TRP A 86 -6.66 -2.67 1.51
CA TRP A 86 -6.28 -2.12 2.80
C TRP A 86 -7.03 -2.82 3.94
N TRP A 87 -6.53 -2.65 5.15
CA TRP A 87 -7.12 -3.12 6.40
C TRP A 87 -6.77 -2.13 7.53
N PRO A 88 -7.53 -2.13 8.65
CA PRO A 88 -7.21 -1.32 9.82
C PRO A 88 -5.80 -1.64 10.33
N MET A 89 -4.96 -0.61 10.51
CA MET A 89 -3.58 -0.82 10.97
C MET A 89 -3.53 -1.49 12.34
N SER A 90 -4.48 -1.19 13.23
CA SER A 90 -4.59 -1.81 14.56
C SER A 90 -4.79 -3.34 14.53
N GLU A 91 -5.25 -3.88 13.40
CA GLU A 91 -5.47 -5.31 13.21
C GLU A 91 -4.27 -6.02 12.56
N THR A 92 -3.20 -5.27 12.23
CA THR A 92 -2.02 -5.87 11.60
C THR A 92 -1.09 -6.51 12.60
N TRP A 93 -0.47 -7.61 12.18
CA TRP A 93 0.44 -8.37 13.01
C TRP A 93 1.60 -7.52 13.54
N ASN A 94 2.18 -6.66 12.70
CA ASN A 94 3.29 -5.81 13.13
C ASN A 94 2.87 -4.77 14.17
N VAL A 95 1.66 -4.21 14.08
CA VAL A 95 1.16 -3.27 15.09
C VAL A 95 0.84 -3.99 16.39
N GLN A 96 0.19 -5.15 16.33
CA GLN A 96 -0.12 -5.97 17.52
C GLN A 96 1.15 -6.45 18.26
N ASN A 97 2.25 -6.63 17.54
CA ASN A 97 3.55 -7.04 18.10
C ASN A 97 4.50 -5.86 18.35
N ASN A 98 4.03 -4.61 18.30
CA ASN A 98 4.82 -3.40 18.55
C ASN A 98 6.09 -3.29 17.67
N ILE A 99 6.01 -3.73 16.42
CA ILE A 99 7.10 -3.61 15.44
C ILE A 99 6.84 -2.36 14.59
N PRO A 100 7.52 -1.22 14.88
CA PRO A 100 7.28 0.03 14.18
C PRO A 100 7.81 -0.05 12.76
N THR A 101 7.10 0.48 11.79
CA THR A 101 7.45 0.52 10.36
C THR A 101 7.61 1.96 9.88
N GLN A 102 8.27 2.15 8.73
CA GLN A 102 8.47 3.48 8.15
C GLN A 102 7.17 4.00 7.49
N ASP A 103 6.85 5.27 7.71
CA ASP A 103 5.77 5.96 7.00
C ASP A 103 6.21 6.47 5.62
N ILE A 104 5.24 6.92 4.80
CA ILE A 104 5.50 7.31 3.41
C ILE A 104 6.41 8.54 3.33
N GLU A 105 6.21 9.52 4.22
CA GLU A 105 7.02 10.74 4.22
C GLU A 105 8.48 10.46 4.57
N SER A 106 8.71 9.67 5.64
CA SER A 106 10.05 9.25 6.06
C SER A 106 10.74 8.44 4.97
N TRP A 107 10.00 7.57 4.28
CA TRP A 107 10.53 6.82 3.15
C TRP A 107 10.92 7.75 1.99
N LEU A 108 10.03 8.66 1.58
CA LEU A 108 10.32 9.62 0.51
C LEU A 108 11.58 10.43 0.82
N ARG A 109 11.70 10.96 2.04
CA ARG A 109 12.87 11.74 2.48
C ARG A 109 14.18 10.96 2.48
N SER A 110 14.14 9.63 2.56
CA SER A 110 15.34 8.79 2.48
C SER A 110 15.81 8.51 1.05
N VAL A 111 14.97 8.77 0.04
CA VAL A 111 15.25 8.41 -1.35
C VAL A 111 15.28 9.60 -2.32
N ILE A 112 14.86 10.79 -1.90
CA ILE A 112 14.86 12.02 -2.72
C ILE A 112 15.80 13.10 -2.19
#